data_AF-A0A542ZJ86-F1
#
_entry.id   AF-A0A542ZJ86-F1
#
_cell.length_a   1.000
_cell.length_b   1.000
_cell.length_c   1.000
_cell.angle_alpha   90.00
_cell.angle_beta   90.00
_cell.angle_gamma   90.00
#
_symmetry.space_group_name_H-M   'P 1'
#
loop_
_entity.id
_entity.type
_entity.pdbx_description
1 polymer ?
#
loop_
_entity_poly.entity_id
_entity_poly.type
_entity_poly.pdbx_seq_one_letter_code
_entity_poly.pdbx_strand_id
1 'polypeptide(L)'
;MALARFRKVCLDARDPVRLGAFWAAALGRAFEPDGRGEGGVFGPTPGHTLWFNAVPQPREVKHRVHLDIYARDLADLEASARASCCPRAATAAGR
;
A
#
# COMPACT_ATOMS: atom_id res chain seq x y z
N MET A 1 17.41 20.00 -21.03
CA MET A 1 17.47 19.36 -19.69
C MET A 1 16.06 19.21 -19.16
N ALA A 2 15.76 18.12 -18.46
CA ALA A 2 14.47 17.96 -17.80
C ALA A 2 14.37 18.88 -16.57
N LEU A 3 13.23 19.56 -16.42
CA LEU A 3 12.96 20.46 -15.29
C LEU A 3 12.50 19.71 -14.03
N ALA A 4 11.96 18.50 -14.20
CA ALA A 4 11.45 17.67 -13.12
C ALA A 4 11.60 16.17 -13.44
N ARG A 5 11.54 15.34 -12.40
CA ARG A 5 11.49 13.88 -12.48
C ARG A 5 10.49 13.33 -11.47
N PHE A 6 9.93 12.15 -11.77
CA PHE A 6 9.02 11.48 -10.85
C PHE A 6 9.72 11.13 -9.52
N ARG A 7 9.01 11.34 -8.39
CA ARG A 7 9.54 11.06 -7.05
C ARG A 7 8.87 9.84 -6.42
N LYS A 8 7.55 9.84 -6.25
CA LYS A 8 6.78 8.78 -5.58
C LYS A 8 5.28 8.98 -5.82
N VAL A 9 4.49 7.93 -5.64
CA VAL A 9 3.03 8.03 -5.48
C VAL A 9 2.72 8.08 -3.98
N CYS A 10 1.87 9.02 -3.56
CA CYS A 10 1.34 9.06 -2.20
C CYS A 10 -0.12 8.59 -2.20
N LEU A 11 -0.47 7.73 -1.25
CA LEU A 11 -1.79 7.16 -1.06
C LEU A 11 -2.28 7.49 0.34
N ASP A 12 -3.46 8.08 0.44
CA ASP A 12 -4.08 8.35 1.72
C ASP A 12 -4.79 7.09 2.25
N ALA A 13 -4.59 6.80 3.53
CA ALA A 13 -5.08 5.58 4.17
C ALA A 13 -5.57 5.85 5.60
N ARG A 14 -6.70 5.24 5.95
CA ARG A 14 -7.15 5.17 7.35
C ARG A 14 -6.28 4.26 8.21
N ASP A 15 -5.62 3.30 7.57
CA ASP A 15 -4.70 2.36 8.19
C ASP A 15 -3.49 2.19 7.25
N PRO A 16 -2.49 3.09 7.34
CA PRO A 16 -1.31 3.05 6.49
C PRO A 16 -0.48 1.78 6.70
N VAL A 17 -0.44 1.25 7.92
CA VAL A 17 0.29 0.01 8.24
C VAL A 17 -0.30 -1.16 7.48
N ARG A 18 -1.61 -1.33 7.52
CA ARG A 18 -2.28 -2.42 6.81
C ARG A 18 -2.19 -2.27 5.29
N LEU A 19 -2.42 -1.05 4.76
CA LEU A 19 -2.34 -0.82 3.32
C LEU A 19 -0.90 -0.96 2.80
N GLY A 20 0.06 -0.44 3.56
CA GLY A 20 1.48 -0.56 3.28
C GLY A 20 1.94 -2.02 3.28
N ALA A 21 1.54 -2.80 4.28
CA ALA A 21 1.85 -4.24 4.36
C ALA A 21 1.29 -5.03 3.16
N PHE A 22 0.08 -4.70 2.70
CA PHE A 22 -0.48 -5.31 1.49
C PHE A 22 0.40 -5.04 0.26
N TRP A 23 0.77 -3.78 0.02
CA TRP A 23 1.61 -3.42 -1.11
C TRP A 23 3.04 -3.95 -1.00
N ALA A 24 3.59 -3.99 0.22
CA ALA A 24 4.88 -4.60 0.50
C ALA A 24 4.89 -6.09 0.10
N ALA A 25 3.88 -6.85 0.51
CA ALA A 25 3.72 -8.25 0.12
C ALA A 25 3.57 -8.42 -1.40
N ALA A 26 2.67 -7.64 -2.03
CA ALA A 26 2.42 -7.71 -3.46
C ALA A 26 3.67 -7.40 -4.32
N LEU A 27 4.52 -6.48 -3.86
CA LEU A 27 5.73 -6.06 -4.56
C LEU A 27 6.99 -6.84 -4.14
N GLY A 28 6.87 -7.75 -3.17
CA GLY A 28 8.02 -8.46 -2.58
C GLY A 28 9.02 -7.49 -1.95
N ARG A 29 8.53 -6.56 -1.12
CA ARG A 29 9.28 -5.50 -0.43
C ARG A 29 8.87 -5.45 1.04
N ALA A 30 9.51 -4.57 1.80
CA ALA A 30 9.12 -4.22 3.16
C ALA A 30 8.33 -2.90 3.17
N PHE A 31 7.41 -2.78 4.12
CA PHE A 31 6.83 -1.50 4.51
C PHE A 31 7.64 -0.94 5.67
N GLU A 32 8.06 0.31 5.55
CA GLU A 32 8.88 1.01 6.54
C GLU A 32 8.07 2.20 7.10
N PRO A 33 7.39 2.01 8.25
CA PRO A 33 6.68 3.08 8.93
C PRO A 33 7.62 4.02 9.68
N ASP A 34 7.24 5.29 9.75
CA ASP A 34 7.78 6.29 10.66
C ASP A 34 7.13 6.20 12.05
N GLY A 35 7.51 7.11 12.94
CA GLY A 35 6.99 7.16 14.31
C GLY A 35 5.49 7.49 14.44
N ARG A 36 4.82 7.85 13.34
CA ARG A 36 3.37 8.13 13.27
C ARG A 36 2.60 6.99 12.60
N GLY A 37 3.29 5.94 12.15
CA GLY A 37 2.69 4.81 11.42
C GLY A 37 2.43 5.10 9.94
N GLU A 38 2.77 6.29 9.45
CA GLU A 38 2.86 6.60 8.02
C GLU A 38 4.14 5.99 7.46
N GLY A 39 4.27 5.77 6.15
CA GLY A 39 5.51 5.18 5.67
C GLY A 39 5.55 4.84 4.21
N GLY A 40 6.62 4.14 3.82
CA GLY A 40 6.89 3.83 2.43
C GLY A 40 7.11 2.34 2.15
N VAL A 41 6.77 1.93 0.94
CA VAL A 41 7.32 0.75 0.28
C VAL A 41 8.30 1.26 -0.78
N PHE A 42 9.59 1.01 -0.55
CA PHE A 42 10.65 1.53 -1.40
C PHE A 42 11.03 0.53 -2.50
N GLY A 43 11.03 1.03 -3.74
CA GLY A 43 11.46 0.26 -4.90
C GLY A 43 12.97 0.39 -5.19
N PRO A 44 13.44 -0.25 -6.27
CA PRO A 44 14.87 -0.26 -6.64
C PRO A 44 15.42 1.11 -7.02
N THR A 45 14.54 2.06 -7.35
CA THR A 45 14.91 3.46 -7.58
C THR A 45 13.94 4.36 -6.82
N PRO A 46 14.32 5.62 -6.55
CA PRO A 46 13.42 6.56 -5.88
C PRO A 46 12.03 6.65 -6.51
N GLY A 47 11.95 6.62 -7.85
CA GLY A 47 10.69 6.72 -8.60
C GLY A 47 9.74 5.51 -8.45
N HIS A 48 10.17 4.41 -7.82
CA HIS A 48 9.32 3.24 -7.56
C HIS A 48 8.81 3.21 -6.11
N THR A 49 8.70 4.37 -5.46
CA THR A 49 8.25 4.48 -4.07
C THR A 49 6.73 4.66 -4.02
N LEU A 50 6.08 3.84 -3.20
CA LEU A 50 4.71 4.09 -2.71
C LEU A 50 4.80 4.63 -1.29
N TRP A 51 4.10 5.72 -0.99
CA TRP A 51 4.03 6.32 0.33
C TRP A 51 2.59 6.34 0.84
N PHE A 52 2.39 6.11 2.13
CA PHE A 52 1.08 5.95 2.76
C PHE A 52 0.90 7.00 3.87
N ASN A 53 -0.04 7.92 3.69
CA ASN A 53 -0.38 8.97 4.67
C ASN A 53 -1.56 8.54 5.53
N ALA A 54 -1.55 8.89 6.81
CA ALA A 54 -2.67 8.65 7.71
C ALA A 54 -3.73 9.73 7.52
N VAL A 55 -4.93 9.36 7.06
CA VAL A 55 -6.10 10.26 7.05
C VAL A 55 -7.28 9.60 7.77
N PRO A 56 -7.99 10.31 8.66
CA PRO A 56 -9.10 9.71 9.38
C PRO A 56 -10.35 9.51 8.52
N GLN A 57 -10.51 10.28 7.45
CA GLN A 57 -11.70 10.24 6.59
C GLN A 57 -11.75 8.96 5.76
N PRO A 58 -12.93 8.35 5.60
CA PRO A 58 -13.11 7.26 4.65
C PRO A 58 -12.99 7.79 3.21
N ARG A 59 -12.71 6.88 2.27
CA ARG A 59 -12.74 7.21 0.85
C ARG A 59 -14.18 7.46 0.40
N GLU A 60 -14.47 8.69 -0.02
CA GLU A 60 -15.81 9.08 -0.50
C GLU A 60 -15.99 8.86 -2.00
N VAL A 61 -14.91 8.98 -2.78
CA VAL A 61 -14.96 8.87 -4.25
C VAL A 61 -13.88 7.92 -4.78
N LYS A 62 -14.10 7.39 -5.99
CA LYS A 62 -13.09 6.60 -6.69
C LYS A 62 -11.85 7.47 -6.97
N HIS A 63 -10.66 6.94 -6.69
CA HIS A 63 -9.40 7.59 -7.09
C HIS A 63 -9.33 7.71 -8.61
N ARG A 64 -8.94 8.89 -9.11
CA ARG A 64 -8.74 9.16 -10.56
C ARG A 64 -7.28 9.00 -11.00
N VAL A 65 -6.41 8.55 -10.09
CA VAL A 65 -5.02 8.18 -10.38
C VAL A 65 -4.95 6.67 -10.43
N HIS A 66 -4.31 6.16 -11.47
CA HIS A 66 -4.06 4.74 -11.64
C HIS A 66 -2.62 4.43 -11.26
N LEU A 67 -2.44 3.34 -10.53
CA LEU A 67 -1.13 2.77 -10.25
C LEU A 67 -1.00 1.51 -11.10
N ASP A 68 -0.22 1.63 -12.18
CA ASP A 68 0.03 0.52 -13.08
C ASP A 68 1.22 -0.28 -12.59
N ILE A 69 1.04 -1.60 -12.51
CA ILE A 69 2.05 -2.55 -12.04
C ILE A 69 2.15 -3.72 -13.02
N TYR A 70 3.34 -4.28 -13.16
CA TYR A 70 3.53 -5.54 -13.85
C TYR A 70 3.32 -6.68 -12.86
N ALA A 71 2.30 -7.51 -13.11
CA ALA A 71 2.11 -8.78 -12.44
C ALA A 71 2.71 -9.89 -13.31
N ARG A 72 3.48 -10.81 -12.69
CA ARG A 72 3.94 -12.02 -13.39
C ARG A 72 2.79 -12.99 -13.64
N ASP A 73 1.88 -13.08 -12.67
CA ASP A 73 0.66 -13.87 -12.71
C ASP A 73 -0.44 -13.12 -11.94
N LEU A 74 -1.64 -13.04 -12.51
CA LEU A 74 -2.75 -12.31 -11.90
C LEU A 74 -3.43 -13.10 -10.78
N ALA A 75 -3.52 -14.43 -10.90
CA ALA A 75 -4.18 -15.27 -9.91
C ALA A 75 -3.42 -15.27 -8.57
N ASP A 76 -2.09 -15.35 -8.61
CA ASP A 76 -1.22 -15.26 -7.44
C ASP A 76 -1.32 -13.89 -6.74
N LEU A 77 -1.40 -12.81 -7.53
CA LEU A 77 -1.57 -11.45 -7.00
C LEU A 77 -2.92 -11.29 -6.30
N GLU A 78 -4.00 -11.80 -6.90
CA GLU A 78 -5.33 -11.77 -6.28
C GLU A 78 -5.40 -12.60 -4.99
N ALA A 79 -4.74 -13.76 -4.94
CA ALA A 79 -4.67 -14.58 -3.74
C ALA A 79 -3.96 -13.84 -2.59
N SER A 80 -2.85 -13.16 -2.90
CA SER A 80 -2.10 -12.33 -1.94
C SER A 80 -2.92 -11.16 -1.42
N ALA A 81 -3.71 -10.53 -2.28
CA ALA A 81 -4.64 -9.47 -1.90
C ALA A 81 -5.75 -9.96 -0.96
N ARG A 82 -6.36 -11.12 -1.24
CA ARG A 82 -7.39 -11.69 -0.34
C ARG A 82 -6.82 -11.99 1.04
N ALA A 83 -5.61 -12.54 1.13
CA ALA A 83 -4.95 -12.84 2.41
C ALA A 83 -4.68 -11.58 3.24
N SER A 84 -4.31 -10.47 2.58
CA SER A 84 -3.95 -9.21 3.26
C SER A 84 -5.16 -8.30 3.54
N CYS A 85 -6.17 -8.34 2.66
CA CYS A 85 -7.38 -7.52 2.75
C CYS A 85 -8.52 -8.18 3.54
N CYS A 86 -8.48 -9.48 3.81
CA CYS A 86 -9.33 -10.06 4.85
C CYS A 86 -8.68 -9.79 6.21
N PRO A 87 -9.33 -9.04 7.12
CA PRO A 87 -8.99 -9.22 8.52
C PRO A 87 -9.30 -10.69 8.80
N ARG A 88 -8.29 -11.47 9.21
CA ARG A 88 -8.56 -12.69 9.97
C ARG A 88 -9.45 -12.21 11.11
N ALA A 89 -10.75 -12.49 11.04
CA ALA A 89 -11.69 -12.07 12.06
C ALA A 89 -11.08 -12.50 13.38
N ALA A 90 -10.73 -11.53 14.22
CA ALA A 90 -10.37 -11.84 15.59
C ALA A 90 -11.59 -12.56 16.14
N THR A 91 -11.49 -13.88 16.26
CA THR A 91 -12.47 -14.67 16.98
C THR A 91 -12.52 -14.05 18.37
N ALA A 92 -13.59 -13.30 18.62
CA ALA A 92 -13.96 -12.88 19.96
C ALA A 92 -14.26 -14.18 20.73
N ALA A 93 -13.22 -14.75 21.33
CA ALA A 93 -13.36 -15.76 22.37
C ALA A 93 -13.79 -14.99 23.63
N GLY A 94 -15.10 -14.81 23.75
CA GLY A 94 -15.72 -14.37 24.99
C GLY A 94 -15.77 -15.51 25.98
N ARG A 95 -15.10 -15.36 27.12
CA ARG A 95 -15.66 -15.32 28.48
C ARG A 95 -14.53 -15.21 29.49
#